data_AF-A0A317Z3X0-F1
#
_entry.id   AF-A0A317Z3X0-F1
#
_cell.length_a   1.000
_cell.length_b   1.000
_cell.length_c   1.000
_cell.angle_alpha   90.00
_cell.angle_beta   90.00
_cell.angle_gamma   90.00
#
_symmetry.space_group_name_H-M   'P 1'
#
loop_
_entity.id
_entity.type
_entity.pdbx_description
1 polymer ?
#
loop_
_entity_poly.entity_id
_entity_poly.type
_entity_poly.pdbx_seq_one_letter_code
_entity_poly.pdbx_strand_id
1 'polypeptide(L)'
;MILSDSDIKAYLERQLLNIEPLVEAHIEPASVDLTLGSHFLKPIPPETGVQRMSDPIAYETIEQPRVVIPAHAFILATTEEYITLPQQLTGFIEGRSSVGRAGLFIQNAGWVDPGFEGKITL
;
A
#
# COMPACT_ATOMS: atom_id res chain seq x y z
N MET A 1 15.66 12.58 -5.79
CA MET A 1 16.17 12.83 -4.43
C MET A 1 15.19 12.17 -3.47
N ILE A 2 15.67 11.49 -2.43
CA ILE A 2 14.82 10.89 -1.39
C ILE A 2 14.69 11.93 -0.27
N LEU A 3 13.48 12.09 0.29
CA LEU A 3 13.26 12.99 1.43
C LEU A 3 13.77 12.33 2.71
N SER A 4 14.50 13.09 3.52
CA SER A 4 14.84 12.66 4.89
C SER A 4 13.61 12.70 5.80
N ASP A 5 13.71 12.09 6.97
CA ASP A 5 12.73 12.25 8.06
C ASP A 5 12.40 13.72 8.36
N SER A 6 13.41 14.58 8.42
CA SER A 6 13.25 16.01 8.68
C SER A 6 12.50 16.72 7.54
N ASP A 7 12.75 16.33 6.29
CA ASP A 7 12.03 16.86 5.13
C ASP A 7 10.59 16.36 5.13
N ILE A 8 10.34 15.07 5.34
CA ILE A 8 8.99 14.49 5.43
C ILE A 8 8.16 15.24 6.46
N LYS A 9 8.70 15.46 7.67
CA LYS A 9 8.04 16.23 8.73
C LYS A 9 7.74 17.67 8.29
N ALA A 10 8.70 18.35 7.67
CA ALA A 10 8.48 19.70 7.17
C ALA A 10 7.38 19.77 6.10
N TYR A 11 7.25 18.76 5.23
CA TYR A 11 6.17 18.69 4.24
C TYR A 11 4.80 18.42 4.89
N LEU A 12 4.75 17.57 5.91
CA LEU A 12 3.53 17.30 6.70
C LEU A 12 3.08 18.55 7.48
N GLU A 13 3.99 19.21 8.19
CA GLU A 13 3.71 20.44 8.95
C GLU A 13 3.18 21.57 8.06
N ARG A 14 3.68 21.66 6.82
CA ARG A 14 3.25 22.65 5.82
C ARG A 14 2.00 22.23 5.05
N GLN A 15 1.42 21.07 5.36
CA GLN A 15 0.25 20.50 4.68
C GLN A 15 0.46 20.34 3.16
N LEU A 16 1.70 20.11 2.73
CA LEU A 16 2.04 19.81 1.34
C LEU A 16 1.95 18.31 1.05
N LEU A 17 2.23 17.49 2.06
CA LEU A 17 2.02 16.05 2.09
C LEU A 17 0.97 15.77 3.16
N ASN A 18 -0.01 14.92 2.88
CA ASN A 18 -0.93 14.41 3.90
C ASN A 18 -0.85 12.90 3.99
N ILE A 19 -0.84 12.38 5.21
CA ILE A 19 -0.95 10.95 5.53
C ILE A 19 -1.90 10.87 6.73
N GLU A 20 -3.07 10.24 6.56
CA GLU A 20 -4.07 10.20 7.62
C GLU A 20 -4.72 8.82 7.74
N PRO A 21 -4.67 8.16 8.92
CA PRO A 21 -4.01 8.62 10.16
C PRO A 21 -2.47 8.51 10.08
N LEU A 22 -1.75 9.46 10.70
CA LEU A 22 -0.30 9.35 10.88
C LEU A 22 0.06 9.11 12.34
N VAL A 23 0.92 8.12 12.57
CA VAL A 23 1.59 7.93 13.86
C VAL A 23 3.02 8.42 13.72
N GLU A 24 3.42 9.42 14.52
CA GLU A 24 4.76 10.03 14.43
C GLU A 24 5.90 9.00 14.53
N ALA A 25 5.69 7.93 15.31
CA ALA A 25 6.65 6.84 15.45
C ALA A 25 6.84 5.98 14.18
N HIS A 26 6.00 6.14 13.15
CA HIS A 26 6.15 5.47 11.86
C HIS A 26 7.04 6.26 10.88
N ILE A 27 7.45 7.50 11.22
CA ILE A 27 8.40 8.25 10.41
C ILE A 27 9.80 7.68 10.65
N GLU A 28 10.36 7.09 9.60
CA GLU A 28 11.68 6.48 9.55
C GLU A 28 12.69 7.44 8.88
N PRO A 29 14.00 7.18 8.93
CA PRO A 29 15.04 8.13 8.47
C PRO A 29 14.87 8.69 7.06
N ALA A 30 14.20 7.96 6.16
CA ALA A 30 13.92 8.39 4.79
C ALA A 30 12.64 7.76 4.21
N SER A 31 11.70 7.37 5.08
CA SER A 31 10.46 6.69 4.70
C SER A 31 9.38 6.88 5.77
N VAL A 32 8.16 6.45 5.49
CA VAL A 32 7.08 6.38 6.49
C VAL A 32 6.48 4.98 6.42
N ASP A 33 6.46 4.28 7.55
CA ASP A 33 5.79 2.98 7.67
C ASP A 33 4.27 3.18 7.55
N LEU A 34 3.63 2.43 6.63
CA LEU A 34 2.18 2.37 6.48
C LEU A 34 1.63 1.09 7.13
N THR A 35 0.35 1.10 7.46
CA THR A 35 -0.31 0.01 8.18
C THR A 35 -1.33 -0.71 7.32
N LEU A 36 -1.55 -1.99 7.62
CA LEU A 36 -2.44 -2.86 6.87
C LEU A 36 -3.90 -2.56 7.21
N GLY A 37 -4.68 -2.31 6.17
CA GLY A 37 -6.13 -2.15 6.17
C GLY A 37 -6.90 -3.39 6.62
N SER A 38 -8.17 -3.20 6.96
CA SER A 38 -9.12 -4.28 7.26
C SER A 38 -9.93 -4.80 6.06
N HIS A 39 -9.78 -4.18 4.89
CA HIS A 39 -10.45 -4.55 3.65
C HIS A 39 -9.51 -5.32 2.70
N PHE A 40 -9.95 -6.50 2.26
CA PHE A 40 -9.21 -7.37 1.35
C PHE A 40 -10.07 -7.86 0.20
N LEU A 41 -9.45 -8.07 -0.97
CA LEU A 41 -10.09 -8.70 -2.11
C LEU A 41 -9.31 -9.95 -2.53
N LYS A 42 -9.99 -11.09 -2.52
CA LYS A 42 -9.42 -12.36 -2.98
C LYS A 42 -9.94 -12.66 -4.39
N PRO A 43 -9.07 -12.75 -5.41
CA PRO A 43 -9.50 -13.10 -6.76
C PRO A 43 -10.15 -14.49 -6.79
N ILE A 44 -11.27 -14.60 -7.48
CA ILE A 44 -11.96 -15.86 -7.73
C ILE A 44 -11.50 -16.37 -9.11
N PRO A 45 -10.81 -17.52 -9.19
CA PRO A 45 -10.40 -18.08 -10.46
C PRO A 45 -11.62 -18.40 -11.34
N PRO A 46 -11.58 -18.11 -12.65
CA PRO A 46 -12.65 -18.50 -13.55
C PRO A 46 -12.74 -20.03 -13.66
N GLU A 47 -13.94 -20.57 -13.88
CA GLU A 47 -14.16 -22.02 -14.02
C GLU A 47 -13.34 -22.64 -15.16
N THR A 48 -13.02 -21.84 -16.18
CA THR A 48 -12.18 -22.25 -17.32
C THR A 48 -10.70 -22.42 -16.96
N GLY A 49 -10.28 -21.93 -15.80
CA GLY A 49 -8.87 -21.86 -15.38
C GLY A 49 -8.05 -20.78 -16.11
N VAL A 50 -8.65 -19.98 -16.99
CA VAL A 50 -7.96 -18.94 -17.78
C VAL A 50 -8.63 -17.59 -17.56
N GLN A 51 -7.89 -16.63 -16.99
CA GLN A 51 -8.32 -15.24 -16.86
C GLN A 51 -7.79 -14.41 -18.03
N ARG A 52 -8.67 -13.81 -18.84
CA ARG A 52 -8.26 -12.82 -19.85
C ARG A 52 -8.16 -11.46 -19.18
N MET A 53 -7.15 -10.68 -19.56
CA MET A 53 -6.95 -9.32 -19.04
C MET A 53 -8.03 -8.34 -19.51
N SER A 54 -8.74 -8.67 -20.60
CA SER A 54 -9.89 -7.90 -21.10
C SER A 54 -11.15 -8.08 -20.26
N ASP A 55 -11.22 -9.17 -19.48
CA ASP A 55 -12.41 -9.57 -18.77
C ASP A 55 -12.31 -9.08 -17.33
N PRO A 56 -13.42 -8.65 -16.71
CA PRO A 56 -13.40 -8.27 -15.30
C PRO A 56 -12.97 -9.45 -14.44
N ILE A 57 -12.15 -9.18 -13.44
CA ILE A 57 -11.76 -10.16 -12.43
C ILE A 57 -12.85 -10.16 -11.36
N ALA A 58 -13.37 -11.35 -11.01
CA ALA A 58 -14.29 -11.51 -9.90
C ALA A 58 -13.51 -11.58 -8.58
N TYR A 59 -14.06 -10.97 -7.53
CA TYR A 59 -13.43 -10.93 -6.22
C TYR A 59 -14.41 -11.36 -5.13
N GLU A 60 -13.88 -12.06 -4.13
CA GLU A 60 -14.50 -12.22 -2.82
C GLU A 60 -14.00 -11.08 -1.92
N THR A 61 -14.92 -10.27 -1.39
CA THR A 61 -14.61 -9.18 -0.46
C THR A 61 -14.57 -9.70 0.98
N ILE A 62 -13.52 -9.33 1.71
CA ILE A 62 -13.30 -9.73 3.11
C ILE A 62 -13.06 -8.46 3.93
N GLU A 63 -13.86 -8.26 4.98
CA GLU A 63 -13.77 -7.13 5.92
C GLU A 63 -13.45 -7.65 7.33
N GLN A 64 -12.18 -7.76 7.67
CA GLN A 64 -11.71 -8.36 8.92
C GLN A 64 -10.39 -7.72 9.37
N PRO A 65 -10.10 -7.65 10.69
CA PRO A 65 -8.84 -7.09 11.18
C PRO A 65 -7.61 -7.99 10.92
N ARG A 66 -7.82 -9.21 10.40
CA ARG A 66 -6.77 -10.17 10.06
C ARG A 66 -7.25 -11.08 8.95
N VAL A 67 -6.31 -11.56 8.14
CA VAL A 67 -6.56 -12.53 7.08
C VAL A 67 -5.52 -13.63 7.11
N VAL A 68 -5.91 -14.84 6.70
CA VAL A 68 -4.99 -15.96 6.50
C VAL A 68 -4.71 -16.07 5.01
N ILE A 69 -3.43 -15.97 4.64
CA ILE A 69 -2.98 -16.16 3.25
C ILE A 69 -2.36 -17.55 3.15
N PRO A 70 -2.98 -18.49 2.42
CA PRO A 70 -2.39 -19.81 2.20
C PRO A 70 -1.05 -19.75 1.45
N ALA A 71 -0.25 -20.81 1.56
CA ALA A 71 0.98 -20.91 0.79
C ALA A 71 0.70 -20.76 -0.72
N HIS A 72 1.53 -19.97 -1.40
CA HIS A 72 1.42 -19.66 -2.82
C HIS A 72 0.10 -18.97 -3.25
N ALA A 73 -0.64 -18.36 -2.31
CA ALA A 73 -1.82 -17.58 -2.61
C ALA A 73 -1.49 -16.09 -2.84
N PHE A 74 -2.45 -15.39 -3.44
CA PHE A 74 -2.41 -13.95 -3.69
C PHE A 74 -3.71 -13.32 -3.18
N ILE A 75 -3.59 -12.11 -2.64
CA ILE A 75 -4.71 -11.31 -2.15
C ILE A 75 -4.39 -9.84 -2.38
N LEU A 76 -5.40 -9.03 -2.66
CA LEU A 76 -5.28 -7.57 -2.61
C LEU A 76 -5.61 -7.08 -1.21
N ALA A 77 -4.84 -6.12 -0.72
CA ALA A 77 -5.13 -5.40 0.50
C ALA A 77 -5.09 -3.89 0.23
N THR A 78 -5.27 -3.10 1.28
CA THR A 78 -5.10 -1.65 1.22
C THR A 78 -4.41 -1.14 2.47
N THR A 79 -3.86 0.07 2.43
CA THR A 79 -3.36 0.75 3.62
C THR A 79 -4.50 1.27 4.49
N GLU A 80 -4.28 1.41 5.80
CA GLU A 80 -5.22 2.20 6.61
C GLU A 80 -5.12 3.69 6.28
N GLU A 81 -3.91 4.16 5.96
CA GLU A 81 -3.62 5.55 5.66
C GLU A 81 -4.14 5.98 4.29
N TYR A 82 -4.78 7.15 4.29
CA TYR A 82 -5.10 7.94 3.11
C TYR A 82 -3.97 8.94 2.85
N ILE A 83 -3.42 8.94 1.64
CA ILE A 83 -2.25 9.73 1.27
C ILE A 83 -2.64 10.75 0.21
N THR A 84 -2.20 12.00 0.41
CA THR A 84 -2.27 13.06 -0.59
C THR A 84 -0.85 13.53 -0.92
N LEU A 85 -0.40 13.26 -2.16
CA LEU A 85 0.90 13.70 -2.65
C LEU A 85 0.78 15.04 -3.40
N PRO A 86 1.73 15.98 -3.21
CA PRO A 86 1.77 17.18 -4.02
C PRO A 86 2.32 16.88 -5.42
N GLN A 87 2.12 17.81 -6.36
CA GLN A 87 2.49 17.66 -7.78
C GLN A 87 4.00 17.47 -8.05
N GLN A 88 4.85 17.79 -7.07
CA GLN A 88 6.31 17.72 -7.17
C GLN A 88 6.93 16.51 -6.47
N LEU A 89 6.12 15.63 -5.86
CA LEU A 89 6.60 14.43 -5.17
C LEU A 89 5.99 13.18 -5.77
N THR A 90 6.74 12.09 -5.73
CA THR A 90 6.28 10.73 -6.00
C THR A 90 6.63 9.86 -4.79
N GLY A 91 5.81 8.85 -4.51
CA GLY A 91 6.08 7.87 -3.45
C GLY A 91 6.59 6.57 -4.06
N PHE A 92 7.55 5.89 -3.42
CA PHE A 92 7.92 4.53 -3.78
C PHE A 92 7.40 3.59 -2.69
N ILE A 93 6.53 2.64 -3.07
CA ILE A 93 5.99 1.65 -2.14
C ILE A 93 6.95 0.47 -2.09
N GLU A 94 7.34 0.08 -0.89
CA GLU A 94 8.17 -1.10 -0.66
C GLU A 94 7.68 -1.89 0.56
N GLY A 95 7.92 -3.20 0.55
CA GLY A 95 7.66 -4.04 1.71
C GLY A 95 8.76 -3.90 2.74
N ARG A 96 8.39 -3.73 4.02
CA ARG A 96 9.36 -3.75 5.13
C ARG A 96 10.18 -5.03 5.10
N SER A 97 11.48 -4.91 5.35
CA SER A 97 12.41 -6.04 5.27
C SER A 97 12.04 -7.19 6.21
N SER A 98 11.48 -6.90 7.39
CA SER A 98 10.97 -7.92 8.32
C SER A 98 9.84 -8.76 7.73
N VAL A 99 8.93 -8.14 6.96
CA VAL A 99 7.81 -8.80 6.29
C VAL A 99 8.30 -9.67 5.12
N GLY A 100 9.20 -9.12 4.30
CA GLY A 100 9.80 -9.86 3.18
C GLY A 100 10.57 -11.10 3.65
N ARG A 101 11.30 -11.01 4.76
CA ARG A 101 12.02 -12.16 5.35
C ARG A 101 11.10 -13.23 5.93
N ALA A 102 9.84 -12.91 6.22
CA ALA A 102 8.82 -13.89 6.63
C ALA A 102 8.17 -14.61 5.42
N GLY A 103 8.57 -14.28 4.19
CA GLY A 103 8.03 -14.88 2.97
C GLY A 103 6.75 -14.23 2.45
N LEU A 104 6.36 -13.05 2.98
CA LEU A 104 5.26 -12.26 2.46
C LEU A 104 5.80 -11.15 1.56
N PHE A 105 5.46 -11.19 0.28
CA PHE A 105 5.94 -10.25 -0.71
C PHE A 105 4.89 -9.17 -1.00
N ILE A 106 5.30 -7.91 -0.91
CA ILE A 106 4.52 -6.75 -1.34
C ILE A 106 4.84 -6.54 -2.83
N GLN A 107 4.04 -7.15 -3.69
CA GLN A 107 4.34 -7.29 -5.13
C GLN A 107 4.04 -6.01 -5.93
N ASN A 108 3.16 -5.16 -5.42
CA ASN A 108 2.79 -3.87 -6.00
C ASN A 108 3.86 -2.78 -5.80
N ALA A 109 5.08 -3.14 -5.40
CA ALA A 109 6.17 -2.19 -5.19
C ALA A 109 6.41 -1.36 -6.46
N GLY A 110 6.14 -0.06 -6.37
CA GLY A 110 6.03 0.82 -7.52
C GLY A 110 5.96 2.29 -7.14
N TRP A 111 6.01 3.13 -8.16
CA TRP A 111 5.93 4.59 -8.02
C TRP A 111 4.47 5.05 -8.00
N VAL A 112 4.10 5.79 -6.96
CA VAL A 112 2.83 6.49 -6.83
C VAL A 112 2.97 7.84 -7.52
N ASP A 113 2.06 8.13 -8.45
CA ASP A 113 2.12 9.34 -9.26
C ASP A 113 2.03 10.65 -8.43
N PRO A 114 2.70 11.73 -8.86
CA PRO A 114 2.49 13.05 -8.28
C PRO A 114 1.03 13.51 -8.39
N GLY A 115 0.53 14.17 -7.33
CA GLY A 115 -0.87 14.56 -7.25
C GLY A 115 -1.84 13.42 -6.89
N PHE A 116 -1.33 12.21 -6.61
CA PHE A 116 -2.16 11.11 -6.14
C PHE A 116 -2.88 11.44 -4.83
N GLU A 117 -4.13 11.00 -4.74
CA GLU A 117 -4.97 11.14 -3.55
C GLU A 117 -5.77 9.84 -3.33
N GLY A 118 -5.48 9.12 -2.24
CA GLY A 118 -6.12 7.83 -2.00
C GLY A 118 -5.42 6.94 -0.97
N LYS A 119 -6.02 5.79 -0.69
CA LYS A 119 -5.34 4.67 -0.03
C LYS A 119 -4.51 3.90 -1.05
N ILE A 120 -3.40 3.31 -0.60
CA ILE A 120 -2.56 2.48 -1.46
C ILE A 120 -3.17 1.07 -1.50
N THR A 121 -3.35 0.52 -2.70
CA THR A 121 -3.67 -0.89 -2.91
C THR A 121 -2.39 -1.70 -2.84
N LEU A 122 -2.37 -2.76 -2.03
CA LEU A 122 -1.25 -3.69 -1.81
C LEU A 122 -1.49 -5.04 -2.49
#